data_AF-A0A427CCS4-F1
#
_entry.id   AF-A0A427CCS4-F1
#
_cell.length_a   1.000
_cell.length_b   1.000
_cell.length_c   1.000
_cell.angle_alpha   90.00
_cell.angle_beta   90.00
_cell.angle_gamma   90.00
#
_symmetry.space_group_name_H-M   'P 1'
#
loop_
_entity.id
_entity.type
_entity.pdbx_description
1 polymer ?
#
loop_
_entity_poly.entity_id
_entity_poly.type
_entity_poly.pdbx_seq_one_letter_code
_entity_poly.pdbx_strand_id
1 'polypeptide(L)'
;MRTDSLIVLDEDLLIAKMSFYIEKTRFCREDFYVNALTVRAYQALLSLRAHLGQGESVSETPESIFALARRSESSLPDSKRPHFSPTSDTKRTRTLNSFFEVAGERCTVANLAPHSLRRCFALLYYYRFEQSDLLSLQQHLRHTTISNTIHYVTGDTGYFFPDVERRLFHPIDKSAFPCRELQDVSYEILVESIHSILAGTGAAGGFVKFVRALYRQMVDALTEGDNAAALIADRLRSNEHVLRPMPFGQCHSTRRRSSIGNCRERGRLHHEHASPALCFSCPFHFTSPAYYKSVSLIKTSMEAARSQAAEGSVQAGYLNRQIEHLQWLLRHVSPQGESAQ
;
A
#
# COMPACT_ATOMS: atom_id res chain seq x y z
N MET A 1 0.18 11.14 20.08
CA MET A 1 -1.06 10.33 20.10
C MET A 1 -1.59 10.32 21.52
N ARG A 2 -2.91 10.46 21.73
CA ARG A 2 -3.55 10.60 23.05
C ARG A 2 -4.41 9.38 23.39
N THR A 3 -4.81 9.23 24.65
CA THR A 3 -5.65 8.13 25.16
C THR A 3 -7.09 8.11 24.63
N ASP A 4 -7.56 9.24 24.10
CA ASP A 4 -8.89 9.43 23.49
C ASP A 4 -8.83 9.43 21.95
N SER A 5 -7.67 9.13 21.37
CA SER A 5 -7.47 9.37 19.94
C SER A 5 -8.20 8.39 19.04
N LEU A 6 -8.65 7.24 19.57
CA LEU A 6 -9.36 6.21 18.80
C LEU A 6 -10.87 6.37 18.98
N ILE A 7 -11.59 6.45 17.86
CA ILE A 7 -13.05 6.41 17.81
C ILE A 7 -13.44 5.22 16.94
N VAL A 8 -14.08 4.21 17.53
CA VAL A 8 -14.65 3.10 16.78
C VAL A 8 -16.01 3.54 16.26
N LEU A 9 -16.21 3.46 14.95
CA LEU A 9 -17.47 3.86 14.31
C LEU A 9 -18.40 2.65 14.12
N ASP A 10 -17.82 1.51 13.78
CA ASP A 10 -18.55 0.26 13.54
C ASP A 10 -17.62 -0.91 13.93
N GLU A 11 -18.00 -1.66 14.97
CA GLU A 11 -17.22 -2.79 15.47
C GLU A 11 -17.28 -4.00 14.53
N ASP A 12 -18.43 -4.25 13.90
CA ASP A 12 -18.65 -5.41 13.03
C ASP A 12 -17.88 -5.28 11.72
N LEU A 13 -17.87 -4.06 11.15
CA LEU A 13 -17.11 -3.73 9.94
C LEU A 13 -15.65 -3.37 10.22
N LEU A 14 -15.24 -3.35 11.50
CA LEU A 14 -13.90 -2.93 11.95
C LEU A 14 -13.50 -1.54 11.42
N ILE A 15 -14.48 -0.63 11.33
CA ILE A 15 -14.27 0.74 10.88
C ILE A 15 -13.98 1.62 12.09
N ALA A 16 -12.77 2.15 12.15
CA ALA A 16 -12.36 3.08 13.18
C ALA A 16 -11.67 4.30 12.60
N LYS A 17 -11.75 5.42 13.32
CA LYS A 17 -10.99 6.64 13.08
C LYS A 17 -9.99 6.85 14.20
N MET A 18 -8.81 7.35 13.84
CA MET A 18 -7.82 7.77 14.82
C MET A 18 -7.33 9.19 14.53
N SER A 19 -7.31 10.01 15.58
CA SER A 19 -6.88 11.39 15.54
C SER A 19 -5.37 11.51 15.75
N PHE A 20 -4.65 12.08 14.79
CA PHE A 20 -3.20 12.31 14.86
C PHE A 20 -2.88 13.79 14.79
N TYR A 21 -1.93 14.25 15.62
CA TYR A 21 -1.38 15.60 15.50
C TYR A 21 -0.34 15.66 14.38
N ILE A 22 -0.55 16.55 13.40
CA ILE A 22 0.30 16.70 12.22
C ILE A 22 1.27 17.85 12.44
N GLU A 23 2.42 17.54 13.03
CA GLU A 23 3.40 18.54 13.47
C GLU A 23 4.02 19.34 12.32
N LYS A 24 4.36 18.71 11.18
CA LYS A 24 5.22 19.36 10.18
C LYS A 24 4.51 20.26 9.17
N THR A 25 3.24 20.01 8.88
CA THR A 25 2.55 20.66 7.76
C THR A 25 1.34 21.45 8.18
N ARG A 26 0.50 20.91 9.06
CA ARG A 26 -0.80 21.51 9.41
C ARG A 26 -0.87 22.04 10.85
N PHE A 27 0.02 21.59 11.74
CA PHE A 27 0.06 21.98 13.16
C PHE A 27 -1.29 21.79 13.87
N CYS A 28 -2.09 20.83 13.42
CA CYS A 28 -3.41 20.52 13.96
C CYS A 28 -3.64 19.02 14.05
N ARG A 29 -4.71 18.61 14.72
CA ARG A 29 -5.13 17.20 14.75
C ARG A 29 -6.04 16.89 13.57
N GLU A 30 -5.82 15.75 12.95
CA GLU A 30 -6.67 15.23 11.88
C GLU A 30 -7.04 13.78 12.10
N ASP A 31 -8.23 13.43 11.65
CA ASP A 31 -8.73 12.07 11.72
C ASP A 31 -8.34 11.27 10.48
N PHE A 32 -7.98 10.02 10.71
CA PHE A 32 -7.64 9.05 9.69
C PHE A 32 -8.48 7.81 9.91
N TYR A 33 -9.03 7.26 8.84
CA TYR A 33 -9.55 5.90 8.88
C TYR A 33 -8.38 4.94 9.08
N VAL A 34 -8.51 4.05 10.06
CA VAL A 34 -7.47 3.11 10.44
C VAL A 34 -7.97 1.69 10.33
N ASN A 35 -7.09 0.79 9.93
CA ASN A 35 -7.42 -0.62 9.82
C ASN A 35 -7.30 -1.32 11.19
N ALA A 36 -7.77 -2.57 11.26
CA ALA A 36 -7.74 -3.38 12.47
C ALA A 36 -6.33 -3.56 13.06
N LEU A 37 -5.28 -3.56 12.23
CA LEU A 37 -3.90 -3.67 12.70
C LEU A 37 -3.49 -2.42 13.50
N THR A 38 -3.80 -1.23 12.97
CA THR A 38 -3.53 0.03 13.67
C THR A 38 -4.34 0.14 14.96
N VAL A 39 -5.60 -0.30 14.97
CA VAL A 39 -6.43 -0.36 16.19
C VAL A 39 -5.78 -1.25 17.25
N ARG A 40 -5.36 -2.47 16.88
CA ARG A 40 -4.69 -3.40 17.80
C ARG A 40 -3.36 -2.85 18.31
N ALA A 41 -2.57 -2.22 17.44
CA ALA A 41 -1.32 -1.58 17.85
C ALA A 41 -1.57 -0.46 18.87
N TYR A 42 -2.60 0.36 18.65
CA TYR A 42 -3.01 1.39 19.60
C TYR A 42 -3.45 0.79 20.95
N GLN A 43 -4.27 -0.25 20.93
CA GLN A 43 -4.71 -0.96 22.14
C GLN A 43 -3.53 -1.57 22.89
N ALA A 44 -2.58 -2.19 22.19
CA ALA A 44 -1.36 -2.73 22.79
C ALA A 44 -0.53 -1.64 23.49
N LEU A 45 -0.42 -0.45 22.89
CA LEU A 45 0.25 0.70 23.53
C LEU A 45 -0.48 1.19 24.78
N LEU A 46 -1.81 1.21 24.77
CA LEU A 46 -2.60 1.53 25.97
C LEU A 46 -2.41 0.48 27.07
N SER A 47 -2.43 -0.80 26.72
CA SER A 47 -2.16 -1.89 27.67
C SER A 47 -0.76 -1.76 28.26
N LEU A 48 0.27 -1.55 27.45
CA LEU A 48 1.64 -1.33 27.93
C LEU A 48 1.71 -0.15 28.89
N ARG A 49 1.07 0.98 28.55
CA ARG A 49 1.00 2.14 29.44
C ARG A 49 0.33 1.80 30.77
N ALA A 50 -0.78 1.07 30.77
CA ALA A 50 -1.48 0.68 32.00
C ALA A 50 -0.60 -0.19 32.91
N HIS A 51 0.21 -1.10 32.33
CA HIS A 51 1.13 -1.94 33.10
C HIS A 51 2.34 -1.16 33.62
N LEU A 52 2.85 -0.18 32.86
CA LEU A 52 3.98 0.66 33.27
C LEU A 52 3.58 1.74 34.28
N GLY A 53 2.29 2.11 34.31
CA GLY A 53 1.72 3.18 35.12
C GLY A 53 1.16 2.76 36.47
N GLN A 54 1.63 1.67 37.09
CA GLN A 54 1.17 1.27 38.41
C GLN A 54 1.49 2.34 39.48
N GLY A 55 0.48 3.19 39.72
CA GLY A 55 0.49 4.32 40.65
C GLY A 55 0.07 5.62 39.96
N GLU A 56 -1.17 6.05 40.24
CA GLU A 56 -1.72 7.42 40.16
C GLU A 56 -2.82 7.71 39.13
N SER A 57 -3.83 8.39 39.70
CA SER A 57 -5.09 8.94 39.21
C SER A 57 -5.35 8.91 37.70
N VAL A 58 -6.54 8.42 37.35
CA VAL A 58 -7.19 8.70 36.05
C VAL A 58 -7.32 10.21 35.90
N SER A 59 -6.40 10.82 35.13
CA SER A 59 -6.54 12.21 34.71
C SER A 59 -7.75 12.31 33.79
N GLU A 60 -8.67 13.24 34.07
CA GLU A 60 -9.82 13.52 33.20
C GLU A 60 -9.40 14.07 31.84
N THR A 61 -8.16 14.58 31.75
CA THR A 61 -7.63 15.12 30.50
C THR A 61 -6.97 14.04 29.65
N PRO A 62 -7.17 14.03 28.33
CA PRO A 62 -6.55 13.04 27.47
C PRO A 62 -5.03 13.22 27.44
N GLU A 63 -4.30 12.22 27.92
CA GLU A 63 -2.85 12.28 28.04
C GLU A 63 -2.15 11.61 26.86
N SER A 64 -0.89 11.95 26.63
CA SER A 64 -0.07 11.28 25.62
C SER A 64 0.11 9.80 25.97
N ILE A 65 -0.17 8.88 25.04
CA ILE A 65 0.04 7.44 25.29
C ILE A 65 1.53 7.08 25.46
N PHE A 66 2.43 7.98 25.07
CA PHE A 66 3.88 7.83 25.20
C PHE A 66 4.42 8.48 26.47
N ALA A 67 3.57 9.06 27.33
CA ALA A 67 3.94 9.50 28.66
C ALA A 67 4.16 8.28 29.56
N LEU A 68 5.27 8.26 30.29
CA LEU A 68 5.58 7.22 31.27
C LEU A 68 5.39 7.77 32.69
N ALA A 69 4.70 7.02 33.54
CA ALA A 69 4.64 7.34 34.96
C ALA A 69 6.01 7.11 35.61
N ARG A 70 6.40 7.94 36.58
CA ARG A 70 7.46 7.61 37.55
C ARG A 70 6.78 7.11 38.81
N ARG A 71 7.35 6.07 39.44
CA ARG A 71 6.91 5.55 40.75
C ARG A 71 7.17 6.52 41.92
N SER A 72 7.95 7.58 41.72
CA SER A 72 8.14 8.64 42.71
C SER A 72 7.87 9.99 42.07
N GLU A 73 7.08 10.82 42.74
CA GLU A 73 6.77 12.23 42.44
C GLU A 73 5.48 12.50 41.65
N SER A 74 4.38 12.50 42.40
CA SER A 74 3.04 12.99 42.05
C SER A 74 2.94 14.49 41.72
N SER A 75 4.06 15.23 41.67
CA SER A 75 4.05 16.70 41.70
C SER A 75 4.80 17.39 40.54
N LEU A 76 5.26 16.66 39.53
CA LEU A 76 5.92 17.29 38.37
C LEU A 76 4.88 17.87 37.38
N PRO A 77 5.06 19.12 36.92
CA PRO A 77 4.22 19.68 35.85
C PRO A 77 4.30 18.82 34.59
N ASP A 78 3.23 18.80 33.79
CA ASP A 78 3.09 17.98 32.57
C ASP A 78 4.29 18.11 31.61
N SER A 79 4.91 19.29 31.55
CA SER A 79 6.10 19.58 30.72
C SER A 79 7.39 18.87 31.15
N LYS A 80 7.43 18.29 32.36
CA LYS A 80 8.58 17.56 32.91
C LYS A 80 8.34 16.05 33.00
N ARG A 81 7.17 15.56 32.57
CA ARG A 81 6.88 14.12 32.55
C ARG A 81 7.80 13.43 31.53
N PRO A 82 8.41 12.29 31.89
CA PRO A 82 9.26 11.57 30.96
C PRO A 82 8.41 10.98 29.83
N HIS A 83 8.80 11.29 28.60
CA HIS A 83 8.17 10.76 27.40
C HIS A 83 9.09 9.75 26.71
N PHE A 84 8.50 8.69 26.17
CA PHE A 84 9.18 7.86 25.19
C PHE A 84 9.48 8.70 23.93
N SER A 85 10.76 8.75 23.53
CA SER A 85 11.14 9.44 22.31
C SER A 85 11.45 8.43 21.21
N PRO A 86 10.83 8.55 20.03
CA PRO A 86 11.16 7.72 18.88
C PRO A 86 12.49 8.12 18.22
N THR A 87 13.19 9.12 18.74
CA THR A 87 14.50 9.57 18.23
C THR A 87 15.65 8.77 18.85
N SER A 88 16.73 8.58 18.10
CA SER A 88 18.02 8.11 18.63
C SER A 88 18.65 9.22 19.47
N ASP A 89 18.43 9.18 20.78
CA ASP A 89 19.11 10.06 21.74
C ASP A 89 20.14 9.24 22.54
N THR A 90 21.42 9.47 22.28
CA THR A 90 22.52 8.78 22.97
C THR A 90 22.61 9.11 24.46
N LYS A 91 21.87 10.13 24.94
CA LYS A 91 21.85 10.56 26.35
C LYS A 91 20.63 10.06 27.13
N ARG A 92 19.65 9.41 26.48
CA ARG A 92 18.43 8.91 27.13
C ARG A 92 18.35 7.39 27.04
N THR A 93 18.09 6.72 28.15
CA THR A 93 17.87 5.26 28.25
C THR A 93 16.53 4.78 27.70
N ARG A 94 15.79 5.62 26.98
CA ARG A 94 14.38 5.39 26.59
C ARG A 94 14.11 5.82 25.15
N THR A 95 14.90 5.26 24.24
CA THR A 95 14.81 5.50 22.79
C THR A 95 14.21 4.29 22.09
N LEU A 96 13.81 4.49 20.84
CA LEU A 96 13.38 3.40 19.96
C LEU A 96 14.44 2.29 19.83
N ASN A 97 15.73 2.66 19.76
CA ASN A 97 16.83 1.71 19.70
C ASN A 97 16.89 0.85 20.97
N SER A 98 16.85 1.47 22.15
CA SER A 98 16.85 0.73 23.43
C SER A 98 15.65 -0.20 23.57
N PHE A 99 14.49 0.18 23.02
CA PHE A 99 13.32 -0.71 22.98
C PHE A 99 13.59 -1.93 22.11
N PHE A 100 14.15 -1.77 20.90
CA PHE A 100 14.45 -2.89 20.01
C PHE A 100 15.60 -3.77 20.51
N GLU A 101 16.59 -3.20 21.20
CA GLU A 101 17.65 -3.97 21.87
C GLU A 101 17.07 -4.91 22.95
N VAL A 102 16.07 -4.45 23.70
CA VAL A 102 15.40 -5.26 24.74
C VAL A 102 14.37 -6.22 24.14
N ALA A 103 13.60 -5.78 23.14
CA ALA A 103 12.51 -6.55 22.55
C ALA A 103 12.99 -7.58 21.52
N GLY A 104 14.16 -7.37 20.90
CA GLY A 104 14.71 -8.24 19.88
C GLY A 104 15.92 -8.99 20.42
N GLU A 105 15.76 -10.27 20.77
CA GLU A 105 16.84 -11.12 21.28
C GLU A 105 18.10 -11.19 20.36
N ARG A 106 18.01 -10.73 19.10
CA ARG A 106 19.10 -10.80 18.09
C ARG A 106 19.13 -9.67 17.06
N CYS A 107 18.38 -8.58 17.24
CA CYS A 107 18.29 -7.54 16.21
C CYS A 107 19.10 -6.30 16.62
N THR A 108 20.35 -6.21 16.15
CA THR A 108 21.13 -4.97 16.15
C THR A 108 20.57 -4.02 15.10
N VAL A 109 19.42 -3.39 15.39
CA VAL A 109 18.87 -2.40 14.46
C VAL A 109 19.65 -1.11 14.60
N ALA A 110 20.66 -0.93 13.76
CA ALA A 110 21.46 0.28 13.72
C ALA A 110 20.58 1.48 13.34
N ASN A 111 20.44 2.43 14.29
CA ASN A 111 19.93 3.79 14.07
C ASN A 111 18.59 3.91 13.33
N LEU A 112 17.52 3.35 13.92
CA LEU A 112 16.16 3.62 13.45
C LEU A 112 15.78 5.09 13.70
N ALA A 113 15.74 5.88 12.64
CA ALA A 113 15.18 7.23 12.66
C ALA A 113 13.67 7.21 12.35
N PRO A 114 12.86 8.13 12.91
CA PRO A 114 11.44 8.27 12.55
C PRO A 114 11.20 8.44 11.04
N HIS A 115 12.14 9.07 10.32
CA HIS A 115 12.10 9.20 8.87
C HIS A 115 12.20 7.84 8.17
N SER A 116 13.04 6.92 8.66
CA SER A 116 13.19 5.56 8.14
C SER A 116 11.91 4.75 8.29
N LEU A 117 11.18 4.90 9.40
CA LEU A 117 9.88 4.24 9.60
C LEU A 117 8.80 4.80 8.67
N ARG A 118 8.77 6.12 8.49
CA ARG A 118 7.85 6.78 7.55
C ARG A 118 8.13 6.35 6.10
N ARG A 119 9.41 6.17 5.74
CA ARG A 119 9.84 5.60 4.46
C ARG A 119 9.46 4.14 4.32
N CYS A 120 9.70 3.31 5.33
CA CYS A 120 9.28 1.91 5.32
C CYS A 120 7.77 1.80 5.07
N PHE A 121 6.96 2.60 5.77
CA PHE A 121 5.53 2.68 5.51
C PHE A 121 5.21 3.08 4.07
N ALA A 122 5.86 4.12 3.52
CA ALA A 122 5.64 4.56 2.16
C ALA A 122 5.98 3.49 1.12
N LEU A 123 7.11 2.78 1.30
CA LEU A 123 7.52 1.68 0.42
C LEU A 123 6.53 0.51 0.51
N LEU A 124 6.12 0.11 1.72
CA LEU A 124 5.11 -0.92 1.89
C LEU A 124 3.79 -0.48 1.24
N TYR A 125 3.33 0.73 1.51
CA TYR A 125 2.09 1.25 0.93
C TYR A 125 2.13 1.31 -0.60
N TYR A 126 3.27 1.75 -1.15
CA TYR A 126 3.45 1.88 -2.59
C TYR A 126 3.61 0.53 -3.29
N TYR A 127 4.43 -0.37 -2.77
CA TYR A 127 4.81 -1.60 -3.47
C TYR A 127 3.97 -2.84 -3.10
N ARG A 128 3.09 -2.78 -2.10
CA ARG A 128 2.35 -3.95 -1.59
C ARG A 128 1.59 -4.75 -2.66
N PHE A 129 1.08 -4.12 -3.71
CA PHE A 129 0.25 -4.76 -4.73
C PHE A 129 0.56 -4.31 -6.17
N GLU A 130 1.84 -4.07 -6.48
CA GLU A 130 2.28 -3.68 -7.84
C GLU A 130 1.99 -2.20 -8.18
N GLN A 131 2.37 -1.29 -7.27
CA GLN A 131 2.35 0.19 -7.35
C GLN A 131 1.00 0.84 -6.97
N SER A 132 0.91 1.53 -5.82
CA SER A 132 -0.28 2.30 -5.44
C SER A 132 -0.22 3.76 -5.91
N ASP A 133 -1.36 4.45 -5.90
CA ASP A 133 -1.44 5.85 -6.33
C ASP A 133 -0.62 6.78 -5.42
N LEU A 134 0.32 7.52 -6.02
CA LEU A 134 1.20 8.45 -5.31
C LEU A 134 0.41 9.60 -4.65
N LEU A 135 -0.75 9.98 -5.19
CA LEU A 135 -1.64 10.98 -4.57
C LEU A 135 -2.29 10.42 -3.30
N SER A 136 -2.72 9.16 -3.34
CA SER A 136 -3.22 8.45 -2.17
C SER A 136 -2.15 8.33 -1.08
N LEU A 137 -0.89 8.06 -1.46
CA LEU A 137 0.24 8.09 -0.53
C LEU A 137 0.53 9.51 0.00
N GLN A 138 0.47 10.54 -0.85
CA GLN A 138 0.61 11.95 -0.44
C GLN A 138 -0.43 12.32 0.61
N GLN A 139 -1.69 11.91 0.39
CA GLN A 139 -2.79 12.13 1.32
C GLN A 139 -2.53 11.40 2.65
N HIS A 140 -2.10 10.14 2.61
CA HIS A 140 -1.73 9.38 3.81
C HIS A 140 -0.59 10.01 4.60
N LEU A 141 0.42 10.56 3.92
CA LEU A 141 1.55 11.23 4.55
C LEU A 141 1.26 12.69 4.92
N ARG A 142 0.13 13.26 4.49
CA ARG A 142 -0.22 14.69 4.63
C ARG A 142 0.87 15.62 4.09
N HIS A 143 1.51 15.22 3.00
CA HIS A 143 2.46 16.07 2.30
C HIS A 143 1.72 17.14 1.49
N THR A 144 2.25 18.35 1.49
CA THR A 144 1.70 19.48 0.74
C THR A 144 1.97 19.36 -0.76
N THR A 145 3.01 18.63 -1.15
CA THR A 145 3.42 18.42 -2.55
C THR A 145 3.71 16.95 -2.84
N ILE A 146 3.54 16.56 -4.10
CA ILE A 146 3.92 15.23 -4.60
C ILE A 146 5.44 15.06 -4.53
N SER A 147 6.21 16.11 -4.80
CA SER A 147 7.68 16.12 -4.68
C SER A 147 8.15 15.72 -3.29
N ASN A 148 7.44 16.09 -2.22
CA ASN A 148 7.80 15.63 -0.88
C ASN A 148 7.50 14.14 -0.68
N THR A 149 6.56 13.57 -1.44
CA THR A 149 6.13 12.17 -1.35
C THR A 149 7.05 11.25 -2.16
N ILE A 150 7.48 11.67 -3.34
CA ILE A 150 8.33 10.85 -4.21
C ILE A 150 9.64 10.45 -3.53
N HIS A 151 10.25 11.33 -2.73
CA HIS A 151 11.47 11.02 -1.96
C HIS A 151 11.33 9.79 -1.07
N TYR A 152 10.14 9.52 -0.53
CA TYR A 152 9.90 8.34 0.32
C TYR A 152 9.78 7.03 -0.47
N VAL A 153 9.57 7.11 -1.79
CA VAL A 153 9.49 5.96 -2.68
C VAL A 153 10.81 5.75 -3.43
N THR A 154 11.48 6.83 -3.85
CA THR A 154 12.66 6.76 -4.74
C THR A 154 14.01 6.72 -4.01
N GLY A 155 14.17 7.37 -2.84
CA GLY A 155 15.46 7.36 -2.10
C GLY A 155 16.32 8.60 -2.22
N ASP A 156 17.23 8.76 -1.26
CA ASP A 156 18.34 9.75 -1.26
C ASP A 156 19.58 9.22 -2.01
N THR A 157 19.55 7.97 -2.46
CA THR A 157 20.57 7.46 -3.37
C THR A 157 20.29 8.06 -4.73
N GLY A 158 21.11 9.03 -5.15
CA GLY A 158 21.13 9.65 -6.47
C GLY A 158 21.37 8.72 -7.66
N TYR A 159 20.90 7.47 -7.60
CA TYR A 159 20.70 6.62 -8.77
C TYR A 159 19.42 7.07 -9.45
N PHE A 160 19.62 8.12 -10.24
CA PHE A 160 18.72 8.71 -11.21
C PHE A 160 18.06 7.66 -12.13
N PHE A 161 16.76 7.82 -12.37
CA PHE A 161 16.19 7.80 -13.72
C PHE A 161 16.32 9.23 -14.27
N PRO A 162 17.32 9.55 -15.12
CA PRO A 162 17.65 10.94 -15.46
C PRO A 162 16.57 11.73 -16.20
N ASP A 163 15.60 11.04 -16.78
CA ASP A 163 14.52 11.68 -17.53
C ASP A 163 13.39 12.22 -16.66
N VAL A 164 13.28 11.79 -15.40
CA VAL A 164 12.17 12.16 -14.52
C VAL A 164 12.39 13.55 -13.88
N GLU A 165 13.63 13.87 -13.46
CA GLU A 165 13.92 15.18 -12.87
C GLU A 165 13.90 16.32 -13.89
N ARG A 166 14.40 16.14 -15.12
CA ARG A 166 14.40 17.23 -16.12
C ARG A 166 13.00 17.64 -16.59
N ARG A 167 11.99 16.78 -16.46
CA ARG A 167 10.63 17.04 -16.97
C ARG A 167 9.68 17.65 -15.93
N LEU A 168 9.97 17.48 -14.63
CA LEU A 168 9.08 17.85 -13.53
C LEU A 168 9.28 19.27 -12.95
N PHE A 169 10.38 19.97 -13.27
CA PHE A 169 10.70 21.29 -12.71
C PHE A 169 10.35 22.48 -13.63
N HIS A 170 9.16 22.47 -14.24
CA HIS A 170 8.54 23.70 -14.75
C HIS A 170 7.53 24.23 -13.74
N PRO A 171 7.33 25.56 -13.61
CA PRO A 171 6.48 26.13 -12.57
C PRO A 171 5.04 25.64 -12.77
N ILE A 172 4.56 24.79 -11.87
CA ILE A 172 3.31 24.06 -12.02
C ILE A 172 2.12 24.97 -11.66
N ASP A 173 1.33 25.32 -12.68
CA ASP A 173 -0.03 25.80 -12.54
C ASP A 173 -0.90 24.67 -11.95
N LYS A 174 -1.49 24.92 -10.78
CA LYS A 174 -2.24 23.94 -9.96
C LYS A 174 -3.54 23.46 -10.62
N SER A 175 -3.93 24.02 -11.76
CA SER A 175 -5.17 23.68 -12.47
C SER A 175 -5.01 22.55 -13.52
N ALA A 176 -3.79 22.09 -13.81
CA ALA A 176 -3.50 21.09 -14.83
C ALA A 176 -2.79 19.85 -14.24
N PHE A 177 -3.50 19.03 -13.45
CA PHE A 177 -2.97 17.74 -12.98
C PHE A 177 -3.55 16.56 -13.78
N PRO A 178 -2.91 16.24 -14.91
CA PRO A 178 -2.45 14.90 -15.21
C PRO A 178 -0.92 14.93 -15.25
N CYS A 179 -0.24 14.34 -14.26
CA CYS A 179 1.22 14.14 -14.36
C CYS A 179 1.51 13.30 -15.61
N ARG A 180 1.95 13.96 -16.67
CA ARG A 180 2.28 13.36 -17.97
C ARG A 180 3.32 12.24 -17.80
N GLU A 181 4.15 12.37 -16.78
CA GLU A 181 5.18 11.42 -16.36
C GLU A 181 4.60 10.11 -15.79
N LEU A 182 3.50 10.18 -15.02
CA LEU A 182 2.80 8.98 -14.57
C LEU A 182 2.06 8.30 -15.72
N GLN A 183 1.62 9.08 -16.72
CA GLN A 183 1.03 8.54 -17.94
C GLN A 183 2.07 7.85 -18.82
N ASP A 184 3.29 8.38 -18.90
CA ASP A 184 4.40 7.80 -19.64
C ASP A 184 4.83 6.46 -19.01
N VAL A 185 5.02 6.40 -17.69
CA VAL A 185 5.33 5.14 -16.98
C VAL A 185 4.20 4.12 -17.12
N SER A 186 2.94 4.56 -17.00
CA SER A 186 1.78 3.67 -17.22
C SER A 186 1.73 3.12 -18.65
N TYR A 187 2.19 3.91 -19.63
CA TYR A 187 2.28 3.50 -21.02
C TYR A 187 3.42 2.49 -21.25
N GLU A 188 4.59 2.72 -20.67
CA GLU A 188 5.70 1.77 -20.71
C GLU A 188 5.29 0.41 -20.14
N ILE A 189 4.63 0.39 -18.98
CA ILE A 189 4.12 -0.84 -18.36
C ILE A 189 3.06 -1.52 -19.24
N LEU A 190 2.20 -0.74 -19.89
CA LEU A 190 1.22 -1.29 -20.82
C LEU A 190 1.90 -1.97 -22.01
N VAL A 191 2.94 -1.35 -22.59
CA VAL A 191 3.74 -1.92 -23.68
C VAL A 191 4.42 -3.22 -23.22
N GLU A 192 5.05 -3.21 -22.04
CA GLU A 192 5.70 -4.41 -21.49
C GLU A 192 4.69 -5.54 -21.22
N SER A 193 3.52 -5.21 -20.69
CA SER A 193 2.44 -6.16 -20.44
C SER A 193 1.94 -6.79 -21.73
N ILE A 194 1.75 -5.99 -22.78
CA ILE A 194 1.36 -6.50 -24.11
C ILE A 194 2.47 -7.34 -24.71
N HIS A 195 3.73 -6.90 -24.61
CA HIS A 195 4.88 -7.66 -25.06
C HIS A 195 4.92 -9.05 -24.40
N SER A 196 4.71 -9.12 -23.08
CA SER A 196 4.61 -10.38 -22.34
C SER A 196 3.44 -11.26 -22.82
N ILE A 197 2.28 -10.66 -23.10
CA ILE A 197 1.11 -11.37 -23.64
C ILE A 197 1.42 -11.99 -25.02
N LEU A 198 2.05 -11.22 -25.90
CA LEU A 198 2.39 -11.65 -27.27
C LEU A 198 3.53 -12.69 -27.28
N ALA A 199 4.52 -12.53 -26.40
CA ALA A 199 5.60 -13.49 -26.21
C ALA A 199 5.14 -14.79 -25.50
N GLY A 200 3.91 -14.83 -24.98
CA GLY A 200 3.38 -15.98 -24.24
C GLY A 200 4.00 -16.18 -22.86
N THR A 201 4.68 -15.17 -22.30
CA THR A 201 5.41 -15.28 -21.04
C THR A 201 4.50 -15.09 -19.82
N GLY A 202 3.67 -16.09 -19.51
CA GLY A 202 3.04 -16.26 -18.19
C GLY A 202 2.05 -15.16 -17.74
N ALA A 203 1.39 -14.48 -18.68
CA ALA A 203 0.30 -13.55 -18.40
C ALA A 203 -1.04 -14.26 -18.21
N ALA A 204 -1.86 -13.81 -17.25
CA ALA A 204 -3.22 -14.32 -17.04
C ALA A 204 -4.26 -13.18 -16.92
N GLY A 205 -5.54 -13.54 -17.07
CA GLY A 205 -6.68 -12.61 -16.98
C GLY A 205 -7.39 -12.35 -18.32
N GLY A 206 -8.58 -11.75 -18.25
CA GLY A 206 -9.41 -11.48 -19.43
C GLY A 206 -8.77 -10.50 -20.43
N PHE A 207 -7.88 -9.63 -19.96
CA PHE A 207 -7.16 -8.67 -20.80
C PHE A 207 -6.22 -9.36 -21.80
N VAL A 208 -5.67 -10.53 -21.45
CA VAL A 208 -4.84 -11.35 -22.36
C VAL A 208 -5.62 -11.73 -23.60
N LYS A 209 -6.86 -12.21 -23.43
CA LYS A 209 -7.75 -12.60 -24.53
C LYS A 209 -8.12 -11.40 -25.39
N PHE A 210 -8.34 -10.26 -24.76
CA PHE A 210 -8.63 -9.01 -25.44
C PHE A 210 -7.47 -8.52 -26.31
N VAL A 211 -6.25 -8.51 -25.77
CA VAL A 211 -5.02 -8.13 -26.50
C VAL A 211 -4.74 -9.10 -27.65
N ARG A 212 -4.86 -10.42 -27.43
CA ARG A 212 -4.70 -11.42 -28.50
C ARG A 212 -5.72 -11.27 -29.62
N ALA A 213 -6.97 -10.94 -29.28
CA ALA A 213 -8.00 -10.65 -30.29
C ALA A 213 -7.66 -9.40 -31.09
N LEU A 214 -7.14 -8.35 -30.44
CA LEU A 214 -6.71 -7.12 -31.10
C LEU A 214 -5.49 -7.35 -32.00
N TYR A 215 -4.53 -8.15 -31.55
CA TYR A 215 -3.37 -8.56 -32.34
C TYR A 215 -3.79 -9.29 -33.63
N ARG A 216 -4.70 -10.26 -33.53
CA ARG A 216 -5.23 -10.98 -34.71
C ARG A 216 -5.91 -10.06 -35.73
N GLN A 217 -6.51 -8.97 -35.30
CA GLN A 217 -7.12 -7.98 -36.20
C GLN A 217 -6.10 -7.07 -36.88
N MET A 218 -4.87 -7.00 -36.36
CA MET A 218 -3.83 -6.09 -36.82
C MET A 218 -2.68 -6.80 -37.51
N VAL A 219 -2.54 -8.13 -37.32
CA VAL A 219 -1.38 -8.90 -37.78
C VAL A 219 -1.13 -8.77 -39.27
N ASP A 220 -2.19 -8.74 -40.09
CA ASP A 220 -2.08 -8.60 -41.55
C ASP A 220 -1.58 -7.22 -42.00
N ALA A 221 -1.66 -6.22 -41.11
CA ALA A 221 -1.19 -4.86 -41.36
C ALA A 221 0.20 -4.59 -40.77
N LEU A 222 0.81 -5.56 -40.07
CA LEU A 222 2.15 -5.42 -39.50
C LEU A 222 3.21 -5.77 -40.55
N THR A 223 4.27 -4.96 -40.59
CA THR A 223 5.46 -5.18 -41.41
C THR A 223 6.60 -5.79 -40.59
N GLU A 224 7.59 -6.39 -41.27
CA GLU A 224 8.78 -6.89 -40.58
C GLU A 224 9.53 -5.76 -39.87
N GLY A 225 9.79 -5.96 -38.58
CA GLY A 225 10.46 -4.96 -37.72
C GLY A 225 9.50 -4.09 -36.90
N ASP A 226 8.18 -4.17 -37.13
CA ASP A 226 7.22 -3.45 -36.32
C ASP A 226 7.18 -3.93 -34.87
N ASN A 227 7.20 -2.98 -33.93
CA ASN A 227 6.92 -3.27 -32.54
C ASN A 227 5.40 -3.41 -32.34
N ALA A 228 4.90 -4.63 -32.59
CA ALA A 228 3.48 -4.96 -32.44
C ALA A 228 2.92 -4.57 -31.05
N ALA A 229 3.73 -4.70 -29.99
CA ALA A 229 3.30 -4.35 -28.64
C ALA A 229 3.05 -2.84 -28.48
N ALA A 230 3.95 -2.01 -29.00
CA ALA A 230 3.79 -0.56 -29.00
C ALA A 230 2.59 -0.10 -29.83
N LEU A 231 2.39 -0.66 -31.03
CA LEU A 231 1.24 -0.33 -31.88
C LEU A 231 -0.11 -0.68 -31.23
N ILE A 232 -0.18 -1.83 -30.56
CA ILE A 232 -1.36 -2.22 -29.80
C ILE A 232 -1.55 -1.29 -28.59
N ALA A 233 -0.47 -0.97 -27.86
CA ALA A 233 -0.53 -0.04 -26.73
C ALA A 233 -1.03 1.34 -27.16
N ASP A 234 -0.56 1.87 -28.28
CA ASP A 234 -1.00 3.14 -28.86
C ASP A 234 -2.48 3.12 -29.22
N ARG A 235 -2.96 2.02 -29.80
CA ARG A 235 -4.37 1.83 -30.10
C ARG A 235 -5.23 1.77 -28.83
N LEU A 236 -4.74 1.09 -27.79
CA LEU A 236 -5.43 1.02 -26.51
C LEU A 236 -5.46 2.37 -25.79
N ARG A 237 -4.35 3.11 -25.80
CA ARG A 237 -4.25 4.47 -25.28
C ARG A 237 -5.19 5.43 -26.00
N SER A 238 -5.26 5.35 -27.33
CA SER A 238 -6.19 6.13 -28.15
C SER A 238 -7.67 5.81 -27.84
N ASN A 239 -7.94 4.61 -27.35
CA ASN A 239 -9.26 4.18 -26.86
C ASN A 239 -9.45 4.43 -25.35
N GLU A 240 -8.60 5.26 -24.74
CA GLU A 240 -8.68 5.68 -23.34
C GLU A 240 -8.57 4.52 -22.33
N HIS A 241 -7.87 3.44 -22.69
CA HIS A 241 -7.50 2.42 -21.71
C HIS A 241 -6.47 2.99 -20.74
N VAL A 242 -6.73 2.82 -19.44
CA VAL A 242 -5.86 3.30 -18.36
C VAL A 242 -5.45 2.12 -17.51
N LEU A 243 -4.16 2.00 -17.23
CA LEU A 243 -3.63 1.06 -16.24
C LEU A 243 -4.01 1.55 -14.84
N ARG A 244 -4.74 0.72 -14.09
CA ARG A 244 -5.03 0.93 -12.67
C ARG A 244 -4.58 -0.29 -11.88
N PRO A 245 -3.58 -0.14 -10.99
CA PRO A 245 -3.21 -1.19 -10.05
C PRO A 245 -4.35 -1.48 -9.07
N MET A 246 -4.72 -2.75 -8.90
CA MET A 246 -5.71 -3.21 -7.92
C MET A 246 -5.08 -4.26 -7.00
N PRO A 247 -5.62 -4.48 -5.78
CA PRO A 247 -5.07 -5.45 -4.84
C PRO A 247 -4.97 -6.89 -5.36
N PHE A 248 -5.81 -7.24 -6.35
CA PHE A 248 -5.86 -8.58 -6.96
C PHE A 248 -5.27 -8.63 -8.38
N GLY A 249 -4.59 -7.56 -8.84
CA GLY A 249 -3.92 -7.46 -10.13
C GLY A 249 -4.23 -6.15 -10.86
N GLN A 250 -3.85 -6.04 -12.13
CA GLN A 250 -4.00 -4.81 -12.90
C GLN A 250 -5.36 -4.73 -13.60
N CYS A 251 -5.89 -3.52 -13.72
CA CYS A 251 -7.13 -3.22 -14.44
C CYS A 251 -6.85 -2.24 -15.58
N HIS A 252 -7.10 -2.67 -16.81
CA HIS A 252 -6.94 -1.88 -18.05
C HIS A 252 -8.27 -1.36 -18.57
N SER A 253 -9.14 -0.89 -17.66
CA SER A 253 -10.47 -0.41 -18.03
C SER A 253 -10.43 0.93 -18.75
N THR A 254 -11.47 1.19 -19.57
CA THR A 254 -11.68 2.46 -20.28
C THR A 254 -13.08 2.99 -19.98
N ARG A 255 -13.25 4.32 -20.02
CA ARG A 255 -14.59 4.95 -19.90
C ARG A 255 -15.50 4.55 -21.05
N ARG A 256 -14.96 4.41 -22.27
CA ARG A 256 -15.74 4.08 -23.48
C ARG A 256 -16.33 2.68 -23.47
N ARG A 257 -15.71 1.76 -22.72
CA ARG A 257 -16.15 0.36 -22.56
C ARG A 257 -16.47 0.04 -21.10
N SER A 258 -16.95 1.01 -20.33
CA SER A 258 -17.38 0.77 -18.94
C SER A 258 -18.46 -0.31 -18.83
N SER A 259 -19.27 -0.48 -19.87
CA SER A 259 -20.38 -1.43 -19.93
C SER A 259 -19.97 -2.91 -19.90
N ILE A 260 -18.72 -3.25 -20.22
CA ILE A 260 -18.26 -4.65 -20.23
C ILE A 260 -17.48 -5.04 -18.97
N GLY A 261 -17.16 -4.09 -18.08
CA GLY A 261 -16.53 -4.42 -16.81
C GLY A 261 -17.51 -5.11 -15.86
N ASN A 262 -16.98 -6.00 -15.01
CA ASN A 262 -17.80 -6.77 -14.06
C ASN A 262 -18.18 -5.97 -12.80
N CYS A 263 -17.36 -4.99 -12.40
CA CYS A 263 -17.66 -4.06 -11.30
C CYS A 263 -18.57 -2.89 -11.71
N ARG A 264 -19.41 -3.09 -12.74
CA ARG A 264 -20.27 -2.02 -13.25
C ARG A 264 -21.57 -1.91 -12.44
N GLU A 265 -22.03 -0.68 -12.30
CA GLU A 265 -23.36 -0.37 -11.78
C GLU A 265 -23.90 0.84 -12.54
N ARG A 266 -25.18 0.80 -12.95
CA ARG A 266 -25.84 1.90 -13.70
C ARG A 266 -25.03 2.44 -14.90
N GLY A 267 -24.35 1.54 -15.62
CA GLY A 267 -23.56 1.86 -16.82
C GLY A 267 -22.17 2.46 -16.56
N ARG A 268 -21.75 2.59 -15.31
CA ARG A 268 -20.43 3.10 -14.91
C ARG A 268 -19.65 2.04 -14.14
N LEU A 269 -18.33 2.11 -14.19
CA LEU A 269 -17.48 1.24 -13.37
C LEU A 269 -17.38 1.81 -11.96
N HIS A 270 -17.62 0.96 -10.97
CA HIS A 270 -17.48 1.23 -9.55
C HIS A 270 -16.33 0.37 -9.04
N HIS A 271 -15.10 0.89 -9.16
CA HIS A 271 -13.88 0.16 -8.79
C HIS A 271 -13.84 -0.22 -7.29
N GLU A 272 -14.57 0.51 -6.46
CA GLU A 272 -14.80 0.19 -5.04
C GLU A 272 -15.52 -1.15 -4.82
N HIS A 273 -16.31 -1.62 -5.81
CA HIS A 273 -16.97 -2.92 -5.76
C HIS A 273 -16.09 -4.04 -6.33
N ALA A 274 -14.93 -3.70 -6.89
CA ALA A 274 -14.07 -4.66 -7.53
C ALA A 274 -13.53 -5.65 -6.48
N SER A 275 -13.70 -6.93 -6.77
CA SER A 275 -13.28 -8.03 -5.91
C SER A 275 -12.56 -9.08 -6.75
N PRO A 276 -11.76 -9.95 -6.12
CA PRO A 276 -11.10 -11.04 -6.85
C PRO A 276 -12.09 -11.89 -7.67
N ALA A 277 -13.26 -12.20 -7.11
CA ALA A 277 -14.30 -12.98 -7.78
C ALA A 277 -14.87 -12.26 -9.03
N LEU A 278 -15.08 -10.95 -8.96
CA LEU A 278 -15.57 -10.16 -10.09
C LEU A 278 -14.48 -9.92 -11.14
N CYS A 279 -13.25 -9.67 -10.70
CA CYS A 279 -12.16 -9.26 -11.58
C CYS A 279 -11.51 -10.42 -12.31
N PHE A 280 -11.50 -11.63 -11.73
CA PHE A 280 -10.93 -12.81 -12.37
C PHE A 280 -11.46 -13.04 -13.81
N SER A 281 -12.77 -12.95 -14.01
CA SER A 281 -13.41 -13.11 -15.32
C SER A 281 -13.60 -11.78 -16.08
N CYS A 282 -13.08 -10.68 -15.56
CA CYS A 282 -13.28 -9.36 -16.16
C CYS A 282 -12.38 -9.18 -17.40
N PRO A 283 -12.91 -8.68 -18.53
CA PRO A 283 -12.12 -8.42 -19.74
C PRO A 283 -10.96 -7.44 -19.56
N PHE A 284 -11.00 -6.63 -18.51
CA PHE A 284 -9.98 -5.62 -18.23
C PHE A 284 -8.90 -6.10 -17.26
N HIS A 285 -9.03 -7.31 -16.72
CA HIS A 285 -8.12 -7.78 -15.70
C HIS A 285 -6.87 -8.44 -16.29
N PHE A 286 -5.71 -8.08 -15.75
CA PHE A 286 -4.42 -8.62 -16.11
C PHE A 286 -3.61 -8.93 -14.84
N THR A 287 -2.90 -10.04 -14.84
CA THR A 287 -1.94 -10.39 -13.79
C THR A 287 -0.62 -10.84 -14.41
N SER A 288 0.46 -10.26 -13.91
CA SER A 288 1.83 -10.59 -14.34
C SER A 288 2.36 -11.84 -13.61
N PRO A 289 3.39 -12.53 -14.15
CA PRO A 289 4.12 -13.55 -13.41
C PRO A 289 4.70 -13.04 -12.08
N ALA A 290 5.13 -11.76 -12.05
CA ALA A 290 5.69 -11.13 -10.86
C ALA A 290 4.66 -10.96 -9.74
N TYR A 291 3.42 -10.63 -10.11
CA TYR A 291 2.28 -10.59 -9.20
C TYR A 291 2.03 -11.97 -8.58
N TYR A 292 1.97 -13.03 -9.41
CA TYR A 292 1.78 -14.40 -8.92
C TYR A 292 2.90 -14.83 -7.94
N LYS A 293 4.16 -14.56 -8.30
CA LYS A 293 5.31 -14.85 -7.44
C LYS A 293 5.21 -14.12 -6.09
N SER A 294 4.82 -12.85 -6.11
CA SER A 294 4.63 -12.03 -4.90
C SER A 294 3.53 -12.60 -4.00
N VAL A 295 2.36 -12.92 -4.56
CA VAL A 295 1.25 -13.53 -3.81
C VAL A 295 1.66 -14.88 -3.21
N SER A 296 2.38 -15.71 -3.97
CA SER A 296 2.89 -17.00 -3.50
C SER A 296 3.86 -16.86 -2.32
N LEU A 297 4.81 -15.91 -2.41
CA LEU A 297 5.75 -15.63 -1.33
C LEU A 297 5.04 -15.12 -0.06
N ILE A 298 4.05 -14.23 -0.21
CA ILE A 298 3.25 -13.73 0.92
C ILE A 298 2.50 -14.89 1.58
N LYS A 299 1.89 -15.78 0.79
CA LYS A 299 1.18 -16.95 1.31
C LYS A 299 2.12 -17.85 2.12
N THR A 300 3.28 -18.21 1.57
CA THR A 300 4.28 -19.04 2.27
C THR A 300 4.76 -18.40 3.57
N SER A 301 4.99 -17.08 3.55
CA SER A 301 5.37 -16.32 4.76
C SER A 301 4.26 -16.34 5.82
N MET A 302 3.00 -16.21 5.42
CA MET A 302 1.85 -16.29 6.33
C MET A 302 1.63 -17.70 6.88
N GLU A 303 1.84 -18.74 6.07
CA GLU A 303 1.79 -20.14 6.51
C GLU A 303 2.90 -20.41 7.55
N ALA A 304 4.12 -19.92 7.34
CA ALA A 304 5.20 -20.02 8.32
C ALA A 304 4.85 -19.29 9.65
N ALA A 305 4.30 -18.07 9.56
CA ALA A 305 3.84 -17.33 10.73
C ALA A 305 2.67 -18.03 11.44
N ARG A 306 1.80 -18.71 10.70
CA ARG A 306 0.66 -19.47 11.25
C ARG A 306 1.13 -20.67 12.05
N SER A 307 2.16 -21.39 11.58
CA SER A 307 2.75 -22.53 12.30
C SER A 307 3.39 -22.14 13.63
N GLN A 308 3.80 -20.88 13.77
CA GLN A 308 4.38 -20.34 15.01
C GLN A 308 3.32 -19.73 15.95
N ALA A 309 2.11 -19.49 15.46
CA ALA A 309 1.04 -18.88 16.25
C ALA A 309 0.32 -19.93 17.13
N ALA A 310 0.11 -19.59 18.40
CA ALA A 310 -0.63 -20.43 19.34
C ALA A 310 -2.03 -20.78 18.79
N GLU A 311 -2.41 -22.05 18.96
CA GLU A 311 -3.69 -22.57 18.50
C GLU A 311 -4.86 -21.86 19.20
N GLY A 312 -5.93 -21.56 18.46
CA GLY A 312 -7.08 -20.80 18.97
C GLY A 312 -6.84 -19.29 19.17
N SER A 313 -5.63 -18.78 18.96
CA SER A 313 -5.34 -17.35 19.09
C SER A 313 -6.03 -16.51 18.00
N VAL A 314 -6.31 -15.24 18.32
CA VAL A 314 -6.83 -14.25 17.36
C VAL A 314 -5.89 -14.08 16.16
N GLN A 315 -4.57 -14.20 16.38
CA GLN A 315 -3.56 -14.15 15.33
C GLN A 315 -3.66 -15.38 14.41
N ALA A 316 -3.82 -16.59 14.96
CA ALA A 316 -4.04 -17.80 14.18
C ALA A 316 -5.31 -17.71 13.33
N GLY A 317 -6.43 -17.22 13.90
CA GLY A 317 -7.68 -17.01 13.17
C GLY A 317 -7.57 -15.99 12.03
N TYR A 318 -6.85 -14.89 12.24
CA TYR A 318 -6.58 -13.91 11.18
C TYR A 318 -5.73 -14.50 10.05
N LEU A 319 -4.63 -15.19 10.40
CA LEU A 319 -3.72 -15.79 9.42
C LEU A 319 -4.43 -16.85 8.59
N ASN A 320 -5.28 -17.69 9.20
CA ASN A 320 -6.08 -18.67 8.46
C ASN A 320 -6.95 -18.01 7.38
N ARG A 321 -7.70 -16.96 7.71
CA ARG A 321 -8.55 -16.23 6.75
C ARG A 321 -7.73 -15.62 5.60
N GLN A 322 -6.56 -15.05 5.91
CA GLN A 322 -5.70 -14.47 4.89
C GLN A 322 -5.08 -15.55 3.99
N ILE A 323 -4.65 -16.67 4.56
CA ILE A 323 -4.12 -17.82 3.81
C ILE A 323 -5.20 -18.37 2.88
N GLU A 324 -6.44 -18.57 3.36
CA GLU A 324 -7.57 -18.99 2.53
C GLU A 324 -7.81 -18.03 1.36
N HIS A 325 -7.78 -16.72 1.62
CA HIS A 325 -7.93 -15.70 0.59
C HIS A 325 -6.80 -15.75 -0.46
N LEU A 326 -5.55 -15.87 -0.02
CA LEU A 326 -4.38 -15.98 -0.92
C LEU A 326 -4.38 -17.30 -1.70
N GLN A 327 -4.81 -18.40 -1.08
CA GLN A 327 -4.99 -19.68 -1.74
C GLN A 327 -6.07 -19.60 -2.82
N TRP A 328 -7.19 -18.94 -2.52
CA TRP A 328 -8.23 -18.68 -3.51
C TRP A 328 -7.65 -17.88 -4.68
N LEU A 329 -6.92 -16.78 -4.40
CA LEU A 329 -6.29 -15.96 -5.43
C LEU A 329 -5.34 -16.79 -6.30
N LEU A 330 -4.43 -17.58 -5.70
CA LEU A 330 -3.47 -18.38 -6.48
C LEU A 330 -4.14 -19.44 -7.35
N ARG A 331 -5.25 -20.05 -6.91
CA ARG A 331 -5.99 -21.04 -7.73
C ARG A 331 -6.59 -20.42 -8.99
N HIS A 332 -7.00 -19.16 -8.91
CA HIS A 332 -7.69 -18.49 -10.01
C HIS A 332 -6.73 -17.62 -10.83
N VAL A 333 -5.66 -17.10 -10.24
CA VAL A 333 -4.71 -16.19 -10.91
C VAL A 333 -3.50 -16.93 -11.49
N SER A 334 -3.33 -18.23 -11.18
CA SER A 334 -2.22 -19.01 -11.73
C SER A 334 -2.21 -18.93 -13.26
N PRO A 335 -1.07 -18.61 -13.88
CA PRO A 335 -0.89 -18.76 -15.32
C PRO A 335 -0.87 -20.27 -15.62
N GLN A 336 -2.03 -20.92 -15.56
CA GLN A 336 -2.18 -22.19 -16.24
C GLN A 336 -2.01 -21.88 -17.70
N GLY A 337 -0.92 -22.39 -18.28
CA GLY A 337 -0.84 -22.51 -19.72
C GLY A 337 -2.13 -23.18 -20.18
N GLU A 338 -2.88 -22.49 -21.04
CA GLU A 338 -3.86 -23.13 -21.91
C GLU A 338 -3.07 -24.10 -22.81
N SER A 339 -2.68 -25.24 -22.23
CA SER A 339 -2.36 -26.48 -22.94
C SER A 339 -3.59 -27.38 -22.80
N ALA A 340 -4.67 -27.01 -23.49
CA ALA A 340 -5.75 -27.90 -23.90
C ALA A 340 -6.77 -27.13 -24.76
N GLN A 341 -6.87 -27.57 -26.02
CA GLN A 341 -7.86 -27.30 -27.08
C GLN A 341 -7.64 -26.08 -27.97
#